data_AF-A0A8D2PW18-F1
#
_entry.id   AF-A0A8D2PW18-F1
#
_cell.length_a   1.000
_cell.length_b   1.000
_cell.length_c   1.000
_cell.angle_alpha   90.00
_cell.angle_beta   90.00
_cell.angle_gamma   90.00
#
_symmetry.space_group_name_H-M   'P 1'
#
loop_
_entity.id
_entity.type
_entity.pdbx_description
1 polymer ?
#
loop_
_entity_poly.entity_id
_entity_poly.type
_entity_poly.pdbx_seq_one_letter_code
_entity_poly.pdbx_strand_id
1 'polypeptide(L)'
;REGVSLVPPPPAPCFADPAFPSQDGFVRVDRDYVRQAAELARAGGCKHFVLQSSRGANAQSRFLYLRVKGEVENLVQAVGFDHCTILRPAVLLCKRQESRPMEWIAQQFFGAVAWVFPTANSVPVETVARAMVACVLQPGEKKVKLLENRAIHELGKAVRQQGT
;
A
#
# COMPACT_ATOMS: atom_id res chain seq x y z
N ARG A 1 -19.80 29.10 -16.08
CA ARG A 1 -21.02 28.66 -15.37
C ARG A 1 -20.87 27.16 -15.14
N GLU A 2 -19.88 26.76 -14.34
CA GLU A 2 -19.91 26.67 -12.86
C GLU A 2 -20.74 25.48 -12.38
N GLY A 3 -20.06 24.58 -11.68
CA GLY A 3 -20.62 23.38 -11.09
C GLY A 3 -19.54 22.38 -10.63
N VAL A 4 -18.37 22.86 -10.16
CA VAL A 4 -17.45 21.99 -9.42
C VAL A 4 -18.05 21.86 -8.03
N SER A 5 -18.79 20.79 -7.80
CA SER A 5 -19.29 20.42 -6.47
C SER A 5 -18.08 20.28 -5.56
N LEU A 6 -17.89 21.25 -4.67
CA LEU A 6 -16.88 21.22 -3.61
C LEU A 6 -17.15 19.96 -2.78
N VAL A 7 -16.30 18.95 -2.96
CA VAL A 7 -16.23 17.81 -2.05
C VAL A 7 -15.95 18.39 -0.67
N PRO A 8 -16.76 18.05 0.36
CA PRO A 8 -16.51 18.54 1.71
C PRO A 8 -15.10 18.14 2.13
N PRO A 9 -14.37 19.02 2.84
CA PRO A 9 -13.03 18.69 3.30
C PRO A 9 -13.08 17.37 4.09
N PRO A 10 -12.10 16.48 3.92
CA PRO A 10 -12.00 15.31 4.79
C PRO A 10 -12.04 15.77 6.25
N PRO A 11 -12.65 15.00 7.16
CA PRO A 11 -12.65 15.33 8.57
C PRO A 11 -11.21 15.63 9.01
N ALA A 12 -11.05 16.68 9.83
CA ALA A 12 -9.75 17.17 10.26
C ALA A 12 -8.82 16.01 10.66
N PRO A 13 -7.55 16.02 10.26
CA PRO A 13 -6.67 14.90 10.55
C PRO A 13 -6.52 14.78 12.06
N CYS A 14 -7.00 13.66 12.61
CA CYS A 14 -6.80 13.24 13.99
C CYS A 14 -5.30 12.91 14.19
N PHE A 15 -4.43 13.90 14.15
CA PHE A 15 -2.99 13.74 14.42
C PHE A 15 -2.68 13.38 15.89
N ALA A 16 -3.71 13.21 16.73
CA ALA A 16 -3.63 12.75 18.11
C ALA A 16 -4.73 11.71 18.43
N ASP A 17 -4.90 10.68 17.59
CA ASP A 17 -5.78 9.56 17.93
C ASP A 17 -5.05 8.63 18.93
N PRO A 18 -5.51 8.51 20.20
CA PRO A 18 -4.88 7.68 21.23
C PRO A 18 -4.92 6.17 20.89
N ALA A 19 -5.64 5.79 19.83
CA ALA A 19 -5.74 4.44 19.32
C ALA A 19 -4.56 4.01 18.43
N PHE A 20 -3.57 4.85 18.14
CA PHE A 20 -2.48 4.49 17.21
C PHE A 20 -1.67 3.23 17.61
N PRO A 21 -1.47 2.87 18.91
CA PRO A 21 -0.87 1.59 19.26
C PRO A 21 -1.89 0.44 19.42
N SER A 22 -3.17 0.62 19.06
CA SER A 22 -4.21 -0.42 19.17
C SER A 22 -4.49 -1.11 17.82
N GLN A 23 -5.02 -2.33 17.88
CA GLN A 23 -5.41 -3.07 16.67
C GLN A 23 -6.47 -2.31 15.85
N ASP A 24 -7.39 -1.63 16.52
CA ASP A 24 -8.44 -0.84 15.86
C ASP A 24 -7.86 0.41 15.17
N GLY A 25 -6.87 1.07 15.80
CA GLY A 25 -6.17 2.18 15.16
C GLY A 25 -5.43 1.76 13.89
N PHE A 26 -4.78 0.59 13.94
CA PHE A 26 -4.13 0.00 12.76
C PHE A 26 -5.15 -0.31 11.65
N VAL A 27 -6.27 -0.96 11.96
CA VAL A 27 -7.32 -1.26 10.99
C VAL A 27 -7.89 0.03 10.38
N ARG A 28 -8.16 1.05 11.20
CA ARG A 28 -8.70 2.33 10.75
C ARG A 28 -7.78 3.02 9.75
N VAL A 29 -6.47 3.01 10.01
CA VAL A 29 -5.48 3.63 9.12
C VAL A 29 -5.25 2.79 7.85
N ASP A 30 -4.92 1.51 7.99
CA ASP A 30 -4.48 0.67 6.88
C ASP A 30 -5.61 0.11 6.01
N ARG A 31 -6.86 0.12 6.51
CA ARG A 31 -8.06 -0.30 5.76
C ARG A 31 -9.00 0.87 5.50
N ASP A 32 -9.52 1.50 6.55
CA ASP A 32 -10.68 2.38 6.41
C ASP A 32 -10.31 3.70 5.71
N TYR A 33 -9.15 4.29 6.05
CA TYR A 33 -8.67 5.50 5.38
C TYR A 33 -8.24 5.23 3.94
N VAL A 34 -7.62 4.07 3.67
CA VAL A 34 -7.22 3.71 2.31
C VAL A 34 -8.45 3.47 1.43
N ARG A 35 -9.48 2.78 1.94
CA ARG A 35 -10.76 2.61 1.25
C ARG A 35 -11.39 3.96 0.92
N GLN A 36 -11.52 4.85 1.91
CA GLN A 36 -12.10 6.18 1.71
C GLN A 36 -11.31 7.00 0.69
N ALA A 37 -9.98 6.97 0.76
CA ALA A 37 -9.12 7.64 -0.21
C ALA A 37 -9.35 7.09 -1.64
N ALA A 38 -9.53 5.78 -1.79
CA ALA A 38 -9.85 5.18 -3.08
C ALA A 38 -11.22 5.62 -3.61
N GLU A 39 -12.26 5.59 -2.77
CA GLU A 39 -13.61 6.05 -3.15
C GLU A 39 -13.61 7.53 -3.58
N LEU A 40 -12.94 8.39 -2.80
CA LEU A 40 -12.78 9.81 -3.12
C LEU A 40 -11.98 10.04 -4.41
N ALA A 41 -10.89 9.29 -4.60
CA ALA A 41 -10.10 9.38 -5.82
C ALA A 41 -10.93 9.01 -7.05
N ARG A 42 -11.73 7.94 -6.97
CA ARG A 42 -12.63 7.53 -8.06
C ARG A 42 -13.69 8.60 -8.35
N ALA A 43 -14.32 9.15 -7.31
CA ALA A 43 -15.28 10.24 -7.44
C ALA A 43 -14.65 11.50 -8.05
N GLY A 44 -13.37 11.76 -7.77
CA GLY A 44 -12.58 12.84 -8.38
C GLY A 44 -12.12 12.57 -9.82
N GLY A 45 -12.56 11.47 -10.45
CA GLY A 45 -12.20 11.14 -11.84
C GLY A 45 -10.84 10.46 -12.01
N CYS A 46 -10.25 9.95 -10.92
CA CYS A 46 -9.03 9.15 -11.01
C CYS A 46 -9.30 7.88 -11.85
N LYS A 47 -8.47 7.68 -12.88
CA LYS A 47 -8.55 6.53 -13.78
C LYS A 47 -7.67 5.38 -13.32
N HIS A 48 -6.49 5.69 -12.76
CA HIS A 48 -5.51 4.71 -12.33
C HIS A 48 -5.16 4.85 -10.86
N PHE A 49 -5.56 3.87 -10.06
CA PHE A 49 -5.21 3.80 -8.65
C PHE A 49 -4.08 2.80 -8.41
N VAL A 50 -3.09 3.18 -7.60
CA VAL A 50 -1.96 2.32 -7.24
C VAL A 50 -1.95 2.11 -5.73
N LEU A 51 -2.11 0.85 -5.31
CA LEU A 51 -2.14 0.45 -3.92
C LEU A 51 -0.83 -0.25 -3.55
N GLN A 52 -0.17 0.22 -2.48
CA GLN A 52 0.94 -0.51 -1.86
C GLN A 52 0.41 -1.44 -0.75
N SER A 53 0.45 -2.73 -1.04
CA SER A 53 0.10 -3.82 -0.13
C SER A 53 1.36 -4.54 0.35
N SER A 54 1.27 -5.82 0.69
CA SER A 54 2.37 -6.64 1.20
C SER A 54 2.32 -8.04 0.63
N ARG A 55 3.48 -8.68 0.47
CA ARG A 55 3.57 -10.10 0.13
C ARG A 55 2.77 -10.93 1.15
N GLY A 56 1.93 -11.85 0.67
CA GLY A 56 1.11 -12.69 1.53
C GLY A 56 -0.14 -12.01 2.11
N ALA A 57 -0.51 -10.82 1.63
CA ALA A 57 -1.80 -10.21 1.93
C ALA A 57 -2.94 -11.19 1.59
N ASN A 58 -3.77 -11.48 2.59
CA ASN A 58 -4.88 -12.42 2.48
C ASN A 58 -5.93 -12.09 3.53
N ALA A 59 -7.14 -11.72 3.10
CA ALA A 59 -8.26 -11.37 3.97
C ALA A 59 -8.72 -12.51 4.89
N GLN A 60 -8.32 -13.75 4.62
CA GLN A 60 -8.61 -14.92 5.47
C GLN A 60 -7.46 -15.27 6.43
N SER A 61 -6.39 -14.48 6.46
CA SER A 61 -5.25 -14.74 7.35
C SER A 61 -5.63 -14.56 8.83
N ARG A 62 -5.03 -15.38 9.70
CA ARG A 62 -5.12 -15.22 11.15
C ARG A 62 -4.23 -14.08 11.66
N PHE A 63 -3.28 -13.61 10.85
CA PHE A 63 -2.42 -12.48 11.17
C PHE A 63 -3.08 -11.16 10.79
N LEU A 64 -3.31 -10.29 11.77
CA LEU A 64 -4.02 -9.01 11.61
C LEU A 64 -3.45 -8.19 10.44
N TYR A 65 -2.13 -8.05 10.34
CA TYR A 65 -1.47 -7.29 9.27
C TYR A 65 -1.84 -7.82 7.87
N LEU A 66 -1.66 -9.12 7.63
CA LEU A 66 -1.95 -9.74 6.33
C LEU A 66 -3.43 -9.76 6.01
N ARG A 67 -4.26 -9.91 7.04
CA ARG A 67 -5.71 -9.80 6.93
C ARG A 67 -6.12 -8.41 6.47
N VAL A 68 -5.69 -7.37 7.17
CA VAL A 68 -5.99 -5.97 6.85
C VAL A 68 -5.50 -5.60 5.45
N LYS A 69 -4.27 -5.99 5.09
CA LYS A 69 -3.73 -5.77 3.75
C LYS A 69 -4.50 -6.54 2.66
N GLY A 70 -5.01 -7.73 2.95
CA GLY A 70 -5.88 -8.46 2.02
C GLY A 70 -7.30 -7.88 1.92
N GLU A 71 -7.87 -7.43 3.05
CA GLU A 71 -9.18 -6.76 3.08
C GLU A 71 -9.17 -5.49 2.24
N VAL A 72 -8.16 -4.64 2.41
CA VAL A 72 -8.06 -3.38 1.68
C VAL A 72 -7.84 -3.60 0.18
N GLU A 73 -7.13 -4.66 -0.23
CA GLU A 73 -7.01 -5.04 -1.64
C GLU A 73 -8.36 -5.36 -2.26
N ASN A 74 -9.22 -6.10 -1.54
CA ASN A 74 -10.56 -6.44 -2.03
C ASN A 74 -11.43 -5.19 -2.12
N LEU A 75 -11.38 -4.32 -1.11
CA LEU A 75 -12.12 -3.06 -1.10
C LEU A 75 -11.72 -2.14 -2.24
N VAL A 76 -10.41 -1.95 -2.47
CA VAL A 76 -9.90 -1.09 -3.55
C VAL A 76 -10.27 -1.65 -4.93
N GLN A 77 -10.24 -2.97 -5.11
CA GLN A 77 -10.70 -3.59 -6.36
C GLN A 77 -12.20 -3.35 -6.60
N ALA A 78 -13.02 -3.39 -5.55
CA ALA A 78 -14.46 -3.15 -5.64
C ALA A 78 -14.83 -1.72 -6.02
N VAL A 79 -13.97 -0.72 -5.75
CA VAL A 79 -14.18 0.69 -6.19
C VAL A 79 -14.28 0.81 -7.72
N GLY A 80 -13.67 -0.11 -8.46
CA GLY A 80 -13.92 -0.25 -9.90
C GLY A 80 -13.24 0.80 -10.79
N PHE A 81 -12.02 1.23 -10.44
CA PHE A 81 -11.15 2.05 -11.30
C PHE A 81 -10.93 1.45 -12.69
N ASP A 82 -10.62 2.30 -13.67
CA ASP A 82 -10.32 1.85 -15.04
C ASP A 82 -9.02 1.04 -15.07
N HIS A 83 -8.05 1.45 -14.26
CA HIS A 83 -6.85 0.68 -13.93
C HIS A 83 -6.61 0.69 -12.43
N CYS A 84 -6.30 -0.47 -11.86
CA CYS A 84 -5.92 -0.64 -10.48
C CYS A 84 -4.65 -1.48 -10.43
N THR A 85 -3.56 -0.95 -9.88
CA THR A 85 -2.33 -1.70 -9.67
C THR A 85 -2.10 -1.95 -8.19
N ILE A 86 -1.97 -3.20 -7.79
CA ILE A 86 -1.68 -3.61 -6.42
C ILE A 86 -0.26 -4.13 -6.37
N LEU A 87 0.60 -3.51 -5.58
CA LEU A 87 1.98 -3.95 -5.36
C LEU A 87 2.07 -4.72 -4.05
N ARG A 88 2.62 -5.94 -4.09
CA ARG A 88 2.91 -6.77 -2.92
C ARG A 88 4.42 -6.95 -2.75
N PRO A 89 5.15 -5.90 -2.31
CA PRO A 89 6.55 -6.03 -1.94
C PRO A 89 6.70 -6.97 -0.75
N ALA A 90 7.86 -7.62 -0.66
CA ALA A 90 8.29 -8.28 0.56
C ALA A 90 8.82 -7.23 1.56
N VAL A 91 9.85 -7.54 2.36
CA VAL A 91 10.34 -6.61 3.38
C VAL A 91 11.01 -5.40 2.72
N LEU A 92 10.57 -4.19 3.05
CA LEU A 92 11.17 -2.96 2.52
C LEU A 92 12.52 -2.70 3.21
N LEU A 93 13.59 -2.62 2.43
CA LEU A 93 14.88 -2.13 2.90
C LEU A 93 14.90 -0.61 2.80
N CYS A 94 14.98 0.05 3.95
CA CYS A 94 15.23 1.48 4.02
C CYS A 94 16.57 1.70 4.75
N LYS A 95 17.53 2.39 4.11
CA LYS A 95 18.71 2.89 4.82
C LYS A 95 18.27 4.07 5.71
N ARG A 96 17.89 3.82 6.96
CA ARG A 96 17.61 4.89 7.94
C ARG A 96 18.69 4.92 9.03
N GLN A 97 19.10 6.14 9.39
CA GLN A 97 20.01 6.46 10.52
C GLN A 97 19.27 6.62 11.86
N GLU A 98 17.93 6.58 11.89
CA GLU A 98 17.18 6.76 13.14
C GLU A 98 16.87 5.41 13.80
N SER A 99 17.65 5.08 14.82
CA SER A 99 17.28 4.13 15.87
C SER A 99 16.30 4.82 16.83
N ARG A 100 15.01 4.71 16.56
CA ARG A 100 13.95 5.07 17.51
C ARG A 100 13.06 3.87 17.78
N PRO A 101 12.40 3.78 18.95
CA PRO A 101 12.09 2.55 19.70
C PRO A 101 11.01 1.72 19.01
N MET A 102 11.39 1.13 17.89
CA MET A 102 10.60 0.23 17.07
C MET A 102 10.58 -1.16 17.70
N GLU A 103 11.45 -1.47 18.66
CA GLU A 103 11.40 -2.73 19.40
C GLU A 103 10.06 -2.94 20.10
N TRP A 104 9.44 -1.89 20.67
CA TRP A 104 8.18 -2.06 21.41
C TRP A 104 6.96 -2.21 20.49
N ILE A 105 6.84 -1.39 19.46
CA ILE A 105 5.75 -1.49 18.46
C ILE A 105 5.94 -2.72 17.56
N ALA A 106 7.19 -3.06 17.21
CA ALA A 106 7.50 -4.28 16.49
C ALA A 106 7.31 -5.53 17.36
N GLN A 107 7.59 -5.50 18.66
CA GLN A 107 7.27 -6.64 19.53
C GLN A 107 5.76 -6.86 19.63
N GLN A 108 4.97 -5.78 19.76
CA GLN A 108 3.52 -5.89 19.95
C GLN A 108 2.75 -6.23 18.65
N PHE A 109 3.18 -5.72 17.49
CA PHE A 109 2.50 -5.96 16.20
C PHE A 109 3.28 -6.87 15.23
N PHE A 110 4.62 -6.86 15.28
CA PHE A 110 5.51 -7.56 14.34
C PHE A 110 6.25 -8.76 14.92
N GLY A 111 6.07 -9.13 16.20
CA GLY A 111 6.76 -10.27 16.81
C GLY A 111 6.56 -11.57 16.02
N ALA A 112 5.37 -11.75 15.42
CA ALA A 112 5.08 -12.82 14.49
C ALA A 112 5.43 -12.51 13.02
N VAL A 113 5.44 -11.24 12.61
CA VAL A 113 5.76 -10.82 11.23
C VAL A 113 7.23 -11.10 10.91
N ALA A 114 8.16 -10.84 11.84
CA ALA A 114 9.59 -11.15 11.63
C ALA A 114 9.83 -12.66 11.40
N TRP A 115 9.02 -13.52 12.00
CA TRP A 115 9.11 -14.98 11.83
C TRP A 115 8.50 -15.47 10.51
N VAL A 116 7.41 -14.84 10.05
CA VAL A 116 6.73 -15.19 8.78
C VAL A 116 7.46 -14.64 7.55
N PHE A 117 8.24 -13.57 7.70
CA PHE A 117 8.95 -12.91 6.59
C PHE A 117 10.47 -13.09 6.68
N PRO A 118 11.04 -14.17 6.10
CA PRO A 118 12.48 -14.35 6.06
C PRO A 118 13.15 -13.17 5.35
N THR A 119 14.15 -12.58 6.01
CA THR A 119 14.94 -11.40 5.60
C THR A 119 15.61 -11.56 4.23
N ALA A 120 15.70 -12.79 3.71
CA ALA A 120 16.22 -13.13 2.39
C ALA A 120 15.39 -12.57 1.21
N ASN A 121 14.17 -12.09 1.44
CA ASN A 121 13.33 -11.49 0.40
C ASN A 121 13.04 -10.03 0.73
N SER A 122 13.99 -9.16 0.41
CA SER A 122 13.90 -7.74 0.73
C SER A 122 13.92 -6.89 -0.54
N VAL A 123 13.22 -5.76 -0.55
CA VAL A 123 13.14 -4.84 -1.71
C VAL A 123 13.57 -3.45 -1.28
N PRO A 124 14.52 -2.81 -1.97
CA PRO A 124 14.82 -1.40 -1.73
C PRO A 124 13.59 -0.53 -2.00
N VAL A 125 13.30 0.43 -1.12
CA VAL A 125 12.15 1.35 -1.27
C VAL A 125 12.21 2.08 -2.63
N GLU A 126 13.41 2.43 -3.09
CA GLU A 126 13.63 3.08 -4.39
C GLU A 126 13.19 2.18 -5.55
N THR A 127 13.34 0.87 -5.41
CA THR A 127 12.91 -0.11 -6.43
C THR A 127 11.38 -0.16 -6.48
N VAL A 128 10.72 -0.16 -5.33
CA VAL A 128 9.25 -0.12 -5.25
C VAL A 128 8.71 1.18 -5.84
N ALA A 129 9.29 2.32 -5.48
CA ALA A 129 8.88 3.62 -6.02
C ALA A 129 9.01 3.68 -7.55
N ARG A 130 10.14 3.21 -8.10
CA ARG A 130 10.34 3.11 -9.56
C ARG A 130 9.31 2.21 -10.21
N ALA A 131 9.02 1.06 -9.60
CA ALA A 131 8.00 0.16 -10.10
C ALA A 131 6.61 0.80 -10.09
N MET A 132 6.23 1.54 -9.04
CA MET A 132 4.96 2.27 -8.98
C MET A 132 4.84 3.28 -10.12
N VAL A 133 5.88 4.08 -10.38
CA VAL A 133 5.89 5.05 -11.48
C VAL A 133 5.77 4.35 -12.83
N ALA A 134 6.56 3.30 -13.06
CA ALA A 134 6.53 2.56 -14.33
C ALA A 134 5.16 1.91 -14.60
N CYS A 135 4.46 1.47 -13.56
CA CYS A 135 3.11 0.93 -13.72
C CYS A 135 2.12 1.94 -14.27
N VAL A 136 2.24 3.20 -13.88
CA VAL A 136 1.36 4.28 -14.32
C VAL A 136 1.72 4.72 -15.75
N LEU A 137 3.01 4.73 -16.10
CA LEU A 137 3.47 5.08 -17.45
C LEU A 137 3.21 3.98 -18.48
N GLN A 138 3.09 2.72 -18.05
CA GLN A 138 2.82 1.57 -18.90
C GLN A 138 1.55 0.85 -18.40
N PRO A 139 0.37 1.49 -18.52
CA PRO A 139 -0.88 0.87 -18.14
C PRO A 139 -1.09 -0.38 -19.01
N GLY A 140 -1.24 -1.53 -18.35
CA GLY A 140 -1.54 -2.78 -19.05
C GLY A 140 -3.00 -2.83 -19.49
N GLU A 141 -3.34 -3.75 -20.38
CA GLU A 141 -4.72 -3.97 -20.84
C GLU A 141 -5.68 -4.42 -19.72
N LYS A 142 -5.13 -5.00 -18.65
CA LYS A 142 -5.94 -5.48 -17.52
C LYS A 142 -6.40 -4.34 -16.62
N LYS A 143 -7.69 -4.37 -16.28
CA LYS A 143 -8.32 -3.47 -15.31
C LYS A 143 -7.68 -3.56 -13.92
N VAL A 144 -7.31 -4.76 -13.47
CA VAL A 144 -6.59 -4.98 -12.20
C VAL A 144 -5.27 -5.70 -12.48
N LYS A 145 -4.16 -5.13 -12.01
CA LYS A 145 -2.81 -5.66 -12.16
C LYS A 145 -2.19 -5.88 -10.78
N LEU A 146 -1.90 -7.13 -10.46
CA LEU A 146 -1.25 -7.50 -9.20
C LEU A 146 0.23 -7.79 -9.46
N LEU A 147 1.09 -7.06 -8.76
CA LEU A 147 2.55 -7.19 -8.86
C LEU A 147 3.12 -7.77 -7.59
N GLU A 148 3.52 -9.04 -7.67
CA GLU A 148 4.28 -9.70 -6.62
C GLU A 148 5.73 -9.21 -6.59
N ASN A 149 6.40 -9.50 -5.48
CA ASN A 149 7.77 -9.08 -5.18
C ASN A 149 8.78 -9.18 -6.35
N ARG A 150 8.74 -10.30 -7.09
CA ARG A 150 9.64 -10.53 -8.23
C ARG A 150 9.38 -9.54 -9.37
N ALA A 151 8.12 -9.32 -9.72
CA ALA A 151 7.74 -8.41 -10.79
C ALA A 151 8.07 -6.95 -10.44
N ILE A 152 7.97 -6.58 -9.15
CA ILE A 152 8.40 -5.27 -8.66
C ILE A 152 9.91 -5.06 -8.89
N HIS A 153 10.73 -6.08 -8.59
CA HIS A 153 12.16 -6.04 -8.86
C HIS A 153 12.50 -5.94 -10.34
N GLU A 154 11.82 -6.74 -11.18
CA GLU A 154 12.02 -6.72 -12.64
C GLU A 154 11.66 -5.34 -13.22
N LEU A 155 10.51 -4.79 -12.85
CA LEU A 155 10.05 -3.48 -13.32
C LEU A 155 10.95 -2.34 -12.81
N GLY A 156 11.32 -2.36 -11.53
CA GLY A 156 12.20 -1.34 -10.94
C GLY A 156 13.62 -1.35 -11.53
N LYS A 157 14.13 -2.52 -11.95
CA LYS A 157 15.42 -2.64 -12.66
C LYS A 157 15.33 -2.17 -14.10
N ALA A 158 14.25 -2.50 -14.82
CA ALA A 158 14.05 -2.07 -16.20
C ALA A 158 14.07 -0.54 -16.33
N VAL A 159 13.43 0.18 -15.38
CA VAL A 159 13.46 1.66 -15.33
C VAL A 159 14.87 2.21 -15.14
N ARG A 160 15.74 1.50 -14.40
CA ARG A 160 17.14 1.93 -14.19
C ARG A 160 17.93 1.92 -15.51
N GLN A 161 17.61 1.03 -16.43
CA GLN A 161 18.34 0.86 -17.69
C GLN A 161 17.90 1.85 -18.78
N GLN A 162 16.73 2.50 -18.63
CA GLN A 162 16.19 3.47 -19.58
C GLN A 162 16.60 4.92 -19.31
N GLY A 163 17.31 5.18 -18.20
CA GLY A 163 17.69 6.52 -17.75
C GLY A 163 19.19 6.83 -17.82
N THR A 164 19.92 6.21 -18.75
CA THR A 164 21.34 6.51 -19.06
C THR A 164 21.43 6.83 -20.54
#